data_AF-A0A4V6IKW8-F1
#
_entry.id   AF-A0A4V6IKW8-F1
#
_cell.length_a   1.000
_cell.length_b   1.000
_cell.length_c   1.000
_cell.angle_alpha   90.00
_cell.angle_beta   90.00
_cell.angle_gamma   90.00
#
_symmetry.space_group_name_H-M   'P 1'
#
loop_
_entity.id
_entity.type
_entity.pdbx_description
1 polymer ?
#
loop_
_entity_poly.entity_id
_entity_poly.type
_entity_poly.pdbx_seq_one_letter_code
_entity_poly.pdbx_strand_id
1 'polypeptide(L)'
;MPVMGVVEILIQIYLGVHAGKSGRYGWIFIILFFPVIGSLIYFFVEYLPEIQMKRNIIKAKKPKKLPGINELKRQLELTDNVNNRLALARAYFQTGQFEASIELLKESLKGVYARDLHIIEGLCYSYFHNNDHANAMTFIHKYRTINNGTLPENLQNLQEKLRE
;
A
#
# COMPACT_ATOMS: atom_id res chain seq x y z
N MET A 1 -17.17 -5.19 31.86
CA MET A 1 -18.20 -5.60 32.83
C MET A 1 -17.63 -6.72 33.73
N PRO A 2 -16.79 -6.42 34.73
CA PRO A 2 -16.13 -7.42 35.58
C PRO A 2 -17.08 -8.13 36.57
N VAL A 3 -18.32 -7.64 36.72
CA VAL A 3 -19.30 -8.16 37.68
C VAL A 3 -19.86 -9.53 37.28
N MET A 4 -19.99 -9.82 35.98
CA MET A 4 -20.56 -11.09 35.49
C MET A 4 -19.68 -12.30 35.86
N GLY A 5 -18.35 -12.16 35.75
CA GLY A 5 -17.42 -13.27 36.06
C GLY A 5 -17.36 -13.63 37.55
N VAL A 6 -17.58 -12.65 38.45
CA VAL A 6 -17.60 -12.91 39.90
C VAL A 6 -18.83 -13.73 40.28
N VAL A 7 -19.99 -13.46 39.65
CA VAL A 7 -21.23 -14.21 39.89
C VAL A 7 -21.10 -15.66 39.42
N GLU A 8 -20.48 -15.90 38.26
CA GLU A 8 -20.23 -17.24 37.73
C GLU A 8 -19.35 -18.09 38.67
N ILE A 9 -18.28 -17.49 39.21
CA ILE A 9 -17.38 -18.17 40.15
C ILE A 9 -18.10 -18.55 41.46
N LEU A 10 -18.93 -17.64 42.00
CA LEU A 10 -19.70 -17.93 43.22
C LEU A 10 -20.70 -19.08 43.04
N ILE A 11 -21.36 -19.13 41.88
CA ILE A 11 -22.29 -20.22 41.55
C ILE A 11 -21.55 -21.56 41.39
N GLN A 12 -20.39 -21.57 40.74
CA GLN A 12 -19.56 -22.77 40.59
C GLN A 12 -19.08 -23.31 41.94
N ILE A 13 -18.65 -22.44 42.85
CA ILE A 13 -18.23 -22.81 44.21
C ILE A 13 -19.41 -23.43 44.97
N TYR A 14 -20.59 -22.81 44.93
CA TYR A 14 -21.78 -23.32 45.60
C TYR A 14 -22.18 -24.72 45.09
N LEU A 15 -22.26 -24.89 43.76
CA LEU A 15 -22.62 -26.16 43.13
C LEU A 15 -21.55 -27.24 43.38
N GLY A 16 -20.27 -26.88 43.37
CA GLY A 16 -19.17 -27.78 43.70
C GLY A 16 -19.23 -28.30 45.14
N VAL A 17 -19.48 -27.40 46.11
CA VAL A 17 -19.65 -27.77 47.52
C VAL A 17 -20.90 -28.65 47.72
N HIS A 18 -22.01 -28.32 47.07
CA HIS A 18 -23.24 -29.12 47.15
C HIS A 18 -23.08 -30.52 46.52
N ALA A 19 -22.38 -30.62 45.39
CA ALA A 19 -22.08 -31.90 44.72
C ALA A 19 -21.15 -32.78 45.57
N GLY A 20 -20.14 -32.18 46.21
CA GLY A 20 -19.26 -32.87 47.16
C GLY A 20 -19.99 -33.36 48.42
N LYS A 21 -20.90 -32.55 48.97
CA LYS A 21 -21.76 -32.96 50.09
C LYS A 21 -22.76 -34.05 49.72
N SER A 22 -23.19 -34.11 48.46
CA SER A 22 -24.11 -35.14 47.94
C SER A 22 -23.41 -36.46 47.57
N GLY A 23 -22.09 -36.58 47.83
CA GLY A 23 -21.29 -37.78 47.53
C GLY A 23 -21.05 -38.04 46.03
N ARG A 24 -21.38 -37.06 45.17
CA ARG A 24 -21.32 -37.19 43.71
C ARG A 24 -20.09 -36.48 43.14
N TYR A 25 -18.91 -36.92 43.57
CA TYR A 25 -17.62 -36.29 43.25
C TYR A 25 -17.32 -36.19 41.74
N GLY A 26 -17.87 -37.07 40.90
CA GLY A 26 -17.73 -37.00 39.44
C GLY A 26 -18.34 -35.74 38.81
N TRP A 27 -19.37 -35.15 39.43
CA TRP A 27 -20.00 -33.92 38.93
C TRP A 27 -19.14 -32.67 39.16
N ILE A 28 -18.20 -32.71 40.10
CA ILE A 28 -17.28 -31.60 40.39
C ILE A 28 -16.37 -31.34 39.18
N PHE A 29 -15.91 -32.39 38.50
CA PHE A 29 -15.11 -32.26 37.28
C PHE A 29 -15.88 -31.57 36.15
N ILE A 30 -17.16 -31.92 35.96
CA ILE A 30 -17.99 -31.29 34.93
C ILE A 30 -18.18 -29.81 35.22
N ILE A 31 -18.49 -29.45 36.47
CA ILE A 31 -18.71 -28.05 36.89
C ILE A 31 -17.43 -27.22 36.74
N LEU A 32 -16.26 -27.81 36.98
CA LEU A 32 -14.96 -27.13 36.90
C LEU A 32 -14.46 -26.95 35.46
N PHE A 33 -14.62 -27.97 34.61
CA PHE A 33 -14.05 -27.96 33.25
C PHE A 33 -14.96 -27.30 32.21
N PHE A 34 -16.29 -27.32 32.40
CA PHE A 34 -17.24 -26.68 31.50
C PHE A 34 -16.94 -25.18 31.22
N PRO A 35 -16.64 -24.33 32.22
CA PRO A 35 -16.31 -22.91 31.96
C PRO A 35 -14.99 -22.73 31.19
N VAL A 36 -13.99 -23.58 31.44
CA VAL A 36 -12.70 -23.54 30.73
C VAL A 36 -12.90 -23.88 29.26
N ILE A 37 -13.68 -24.93 28.97
CA ILE A 37 -13.99 -25.35 27.60
C ILE A 37 -14.79 -24.27 26.87
N GLY A 38 -15.78 -23.64 27.52
CA GLY A 38 -16.57 -22.55 26.95
C GLY A 38 -15.71 -21.33 26.57
N SER A 39 -14.78 -20.94 27.45
CA SER A 39 -13.83 -19.85 27.17
C SER A 39 -12.90 -20.19 26.00
N LEU A 40 -12.43 -21.44 25.92
CA LEU A 40 -11.57 -21.89 24.84
C LEU A 40 -12.30 -21.84 23.49
N ILE A 41 -13.54 -22.34 23.42
CA ILE A 41 -14.35 -22.27 22.19
C ILE A 41 -14.52 -20.83 21.72
N TYR A 42 -14.86 -19.89 22.61
CA TYR A 42 -14.99 -18.47 22.26
C TYR A 42 -13.67 -17.89 21.71
N PHE A 43 -12.54 -18.20 22.34
CA PHE A 43 -11.23 -17.77 21.85
C PHE A 43 -10.93 -18.29 20.43
N PHE A 44 -11.19 -19.58 20.16
CA PHE A 44 -10.95 -20.16 18.84
C PHE A 44 -11.93 -19.68 17.76
N VAL A 45 -13.18 -19.37 18.12
CA VAL A 45 -14.19 -18.88 17.17
C VAL A 45 -14.04 -17.39 16.87
N GLU A 46 -13.75 -16.56 17.86
CA GLU A 46 -13.74 -15.10 17.71
C GLU A 46 -12.34 -14.57 17.34
N TYR A 47 -11.28 -14.99 18.06
CA TYR A 47 -9.94 -14.41 17.88
C TYR A 47 -9.13 -15.04 16.75
N LEU A 48 -9.36 -16.33 16.47
CA LEU A 48 -8.62 -17.05 15.42
C LEU A 48 -8.91 -16.54 14.00
N PRO A 49 -10.16 -16.21 13.60
CA PRO A 49 -10.40 -15.60 12.31
C PRO A 49 -9.78 -14.19 12.20
N GLU A 50 -9.70 -13.41 13.27
CA GLU A 50 -9.02 -12.10 13.24
C GLU A 50 -7.51 -12.23 12.97
N ILE A 51 -6.86 -13.26 13.50
CA ILE A 51 -5.44 -13.58 13.23
C ILE A 51 -5.27 -14.04 11.77
N GLN A 52 -6.21 -14.84 11.25
CA GLN A 52 -6.21 -15.28 9.85
C GLN A 52 -6.46 -14.13 8.87
N MET A 53 -7.30 -13.16 9.24
CA MET A 53 -7.62 -12.00 8.39
C MET A 53 -6.41 -11.07 8.24
N LYS A 54 -5.62 -10.85 9.31
CA LYS A 54 -4.34 -10.12 9.22
C LYS A 54 -3.30 -10.81 8.33
N ARG A 55 -3.30 -12.15 8.29
CA ARG A 55 -2.37 -12.93 7.46
C ARG A 55 -2.77 -12.97 5.98
N ASN A 56 -4.06 -12.85 5.65
CA ASN A 56 -4.56 -12.79 4.27
C ASN A 56 -4.40 -11.41 3.60
N ILE A 57 -4.23 -10.33 4.37
CA ILE A 57 -3.83 -9.01 3.82
C ILE A 57 -2.37 -9.07 3.29
N ILE A 58 -1.55 -9.99 3.82
CA ILE A 58 -0.17 -10.24 3.38
C ILE A 58 -0.10 -11.35 2.31
N LYS A 59 -1.21 -11.72 1.65
CA LYS A 59 -1.11 -12.28 0.30
C LYS A 59 -0.83 -11.12 -0.65
N ALA A 60 0.43 -10.69 -0.63
CA ALA A 60 1.01 -9.78 -1.58
C ALA A 60 0.47 -10.12 -2.97
N LYS A 61 -0.22 -9.15 -3.60
CA LYS A 61 -0.33 -9.11 -5.06
C LYS A 61 1.07 -9.39 -5.57
N LYS A 62 1.30 -10.56 -6.18
CA LYS A 62 2.55 -10.81 -6.92
C LYS A 62 2.77 -9.55 -7.76
N PRO A 63 3.95 -8.89 -7.71
CA PRO A 63 4.16 -7.70 -8.51
C PRO A 63 3.85 -8.09 -9.94
N LYS A 64 2.81 -7.47 -10.51
CA LYS A 64 2.44 -7.69 -11.91
C LYS A 64 3.71 -7.39 -12.69
N LYS A 65 4.27 -8.41 -13.37
CA LYS A 65 5.45 -8.23 -14.23
C LYS A 65 5.18 -7.00 -15.08
N LEU A 66 5.98 -5.95 -14.91
CA LEU A 66 5.81 -4.74 -15.70
C LEU A 66 5.88 -5.17 -17.18
N PRO A 67 4.92 -4.72 -18.02
CA PRO A 67 4.97 -5.05 -19.43
C PRO A 67 6.31 -4.56 -20.00
N GLY A 68 6.94 -5.39 -20.84
CA GLY A 68 8.18 -5.01 -21.50
C GLY A 68 7.96 -3.83 -22.45
N ILE A 69 9.03 -3.13 -22.82
CA ILE A 69 8.97 -1.98 -23.73
C ILE A 69 8.26 -2.34 -25.04
N ASN A 70 8.53 -3.52 -25.61
CA ASN A 70 7.89 -3.98 -26.85
C ASN A 70 6.36 -4.11 -26.71
N GLU A 71 5.88 -4.56 -25.56
CA GLU A 71 4.45 -4.70 -25.30
C GLU A 71 3.79 -3.32 -25.12
N LEU A 72 4.45 -2.42 -24.39
CA LEU A 72 3.99 -1.03 -24.25
C LEU A 72 3.99 -0.27 -25.58
N LYS A 73 4.98 -0.51 -26.44
CA LYS A 73 5.04 0.04 -27.79
C LYS A 73 3.88 -0.46 -28.64
N ARG A 74 3.60 -1.77 -28.61
CA ARG A 74 2.45 -2.37 -29.30
C ARG A 74 1.13 -1.80 -28.79
N GLN A 75 0.98 -1.61 -27.48
CA GLN A 75 -0.21 -1.00 -26.90
C GLN A 75 -0.41 0.44 -27.37
N LEU A 76 0.68 1.20 -27.49
CA LEU A 76 0.65 2.55 -28.03
C LEU A 76 0.27 2.58 -29.52
N GLU A 77 0.79 1.65 -30.32
CA GLU A 77 0.44 1.50 -31.74
C GLU A 77 -1.04 1.12 -31.94
N LEU A 78 -1.60 0.30 -31.04
CA LEU A 78 -3.02 -0.08 -31.07
C LEU A 78 -3.94 1.02 -30.59
N THR A 79 -3.53 1.77 -29.57
CA THR A 79 -4.32 2.87 -29.01
C THR A 79 -3.39 4.00 -28.60
N ASP A 80 -3.39 5.05 -29.41
CA ASP A 80 -2.63 6.24 -29.15
C ASP A 80 -3.32 7.12 -28.09
N ASN A 81 -2.94 6.90 -26.84
CA ASN A 81 -3.41 7.67 -25.68
C ASN A 81 -2.21 8.12 -24.85
N VAL A 82 -2.31 9.34 -24.32
CA VAL A 82 -1.39 9.92 -23.35
C VAL A 82 -1.03 8.94 -22.22
N ASN A 83 -1.98 8.19 -21.67
CA ASN A 83 -1.67 7.18 -20.64
C ASN A 83 -0.70 6.08 -21.12
N ASN A 84 -0.87 5.60 -22.36
CA ASN A 84 0.01 4.61 -22.98
C ASN A 84 1.39 5.21 -23.28
N ARG A 85 1.43 6.47 -23.74
CA ARG A 85 2.68 7.23 -23.95
C ARG A 85 3.45 7.40 -22.65
N LEU A 86 2.80 7.81 -21.55
CA LEU A 86 3.43 7.92 -20.24
C LEU A 86 3.89 6.56 -19.70
N ALA A 87 3.13 5.49 -19.92
CA ALA A 87 3.54 4.15 -19.51
C ALA A 87 4.83 3.70 -20.24
N LEU A 88 4.89 3.92 -21.55
CA LEU A 88 6.08 3.65 -22.36
C LEU A 88 7.27 4.55 -21.97
N ALA A 89 7.04 5.85 -21.73
CA ALA A 89 8.09 6.77 -21.29
C ALA A 89 8.71 6.36 -19.95
N ARG A 90 7.86 5.95 -18.99
CA ARG A 90 8.34 5.41 -17.70
C ARG A 90 9.18 4.15 -17.88
N ALA A 91 8.79 3.26 -18.80
CA ALA A 91 9.59 2.08 -19.10
C ALA A 91 10.95 2.45 -19.74
N TYR A 92 10.98 3.44 -20.64
CA TYR A 92 12.25 3.95 -21.18
C TYR A 92 13.14 4.53 -20.08
N PHE A 93 12.59 5.36 -19.19
CA PHE A 93 13.31 5.90 -18.04
C PHE A 93 13.89 4.79 -17.14
N GLN A 94 13.10 3.77 -16.80
CA GLN A 94 13.55 2.66 -15.96
C GLN A 94 14.64 1.78 -16.60
N THR A 95 14.71 1.76 -17.94
CA THR A 95 15.75 1.02 -18.68
C THR A 95 16.96 1.89 -19.04
N GLY A 96 17.01 3.15 -18.57
CA GLY A 96 18.11 4.07 -18.85
C GLY A 96 18.05 4.77 -20.21
N GLN A 97 16.96 4.58 -20.97
CA GLN A 97 16.74 5.25 -22.26
C GLN A 97 16.12 6.64 -22.03
N PHE A 98 16.87 7.54 -21.39
CA PHE A 98 16.35 8.84 -20.95
C PHE A 98 15.94 9.75 -22.12
N GLU A 99 16.68 9.75 -23.22
CA GLU A 99 16.35 10.55 -24.42
C GLU A 99 15.00 10.17 -25.02
N ALA A 100 14.72 8.87 -25.20
CA ALA A 100 13.44 8.37 -25.68
C ALA A 100 12.29 8.69 -24.70
N SER A 101 12.55 8.65 -23.39
CA SER A 101 11.59 9.10 -22.37
C SER A 101 11.27 10.59 -22.52
N ILE A 102 12.28 11.44 -22.70
CA ILE A 102 12.12 12.89 -22.87
C ILE A 102 11.28 13.21 -24.10
N GLU A 103 11.57 12.59 -25.24
CA GLU A 103 10.84 12.82 -26.49
C GLU A 103 9.35 12.51 -26.32
N LEU A 104 9.04 11.35 -25.76
CA LEU A 104 7.67 10.89 -25.58
C LEU A 104 6.88 11.72 -24.56
N LEU A 105 7.54 12.16 -23.48
CA LEU A 105 6.96 13.07 -22.49
C LEU A 105 6.73 14.47 -23.05
N LYS A 106 7.66 15.01 -23.86
CA LYS A 106 7.50 16.30 -24.55
C LYS A 106 6.31 16.29 -25.49
N GLU A 107 6.14 15.19 -26.22
CA GLU A 107 5.00 15.04 -27.12
C GLU A 107 3.68 14.98 -26.34
N SER A 108 3.69 14.29 -25.20
CA SER A 108 2.56 14.19 -24.29
C SER A 108 2.25 15.52 -23.58
N LEU A 109 3.22 16.41 -23.40
CA LEU A 109 3.07 17.75 -22.81
C LEU A 109 2.55 18.80 -23.81
N LYS A 110 1.54 18.44 -24.61
CA LYS A 110 0.90 19.32 -25.59
C LYS A 110 -0.62 19.33 -25.41
N GLY A 111 -1.28 20.35 -25.96
CA GLY A 111 -2.74 20.47 -25.92
C GLY A 111 -3.30 20.51 -24.50
N VAL A 112 -4.25 19.61 -24.20
CA VAL A 112 -4.96 19.52 -22.91
C VAL A 112 -4.00 19.25 -21.74
N TYR A 113 -2.88 18.55 -21.99
CA TYR A 113 -1.92 18.15 -20.96
C TYR A 113 -0.72 19.12 -20.83
N ALA A 114 -0.75 20.28 -21.49
CA ALA A 114 0.37 21.23 -21.49
C ALA A 114 0.77 21.76 -20.10
N ARG A 115 -0.13 21.64 -19.12
CA ARG A 115 0.06 22.04 -17.72
C ARG A 115 0.00 20.85 -16.75
N ASP A 116 0.07 19.62 -17.26
CA ASP A 116 0.05 18.43 -16.42
C ASP A 116 1.35 18.34 -15.60
N LEU A 117 1.20 18.42 -14.27
CA LEU A 117 2.33 18.43 -13.34
C LEU A 117 3.08 17.08 -13.33
N HIS A 118 2.41 15.95 -13.55
CA HIS A 118 3.06 14.64 -13.57
C HIS A 118 3.97 14.48 -14.80
N ILE A 119 3.56 15.00 -15.95
CA ILE A 119 4.40 14.96 -17.16
C ILE A 119 5.62 15.89 -16.98
N ILE A 120 5.43 17.07 -16.40
CA ILE A 120 6.53 18.01 -16.12
C ILE A 120 7.52 17.40 -15.14
N GLU A 121 7.03 16.78 -14.06
CA GLU A 121 7.86 16.06 -13.10
C GLU A 121 8.68 14.96 -13.78
N GLY A 122 8.06 14.14 -14.62
CA GLY A 122 8.75 13.11 -15.40
C GLY A 122 9.84 13.67 -16.31
N LEU A 123 9.62 14.85 -16.90
CA LEU A 123 10.63 15.55 -17.70
C LEU A 123 11.80 16.03 -16.84
N CYS A 124 11.54 16.61 -15.65
CA CYS A 124 12.60 17.03 -14.73
C CYS A 124 13.55 15.88 -14.41
N TYR A 125 13.01 14.71 -14.03
CA TYR A 125 13.83 13.53 -13.75
C TYR A 125 14.53 13.00 -15.00
N SER A 126 13.82 12.90 -16.14
CA SER A 126 14.42 12.36 -17.36
C SER A 126 15.60 13.22 -17.84
N TYR A 127 15.48 14.55 -17.78
CA TYR A 127 16.59 15.46 -18.11
C TYR A 127 17.74 15.41 -17.11
N PHE A 128 17.44 15.34 -15.80
CA PHE A 128 18.45 15.20 -14.77
C PHE A 128 19.31 13.95 -15.01
N HIS A 129 18.67 12.81 -15.26
CA HIS A 129 19.37 11.56 -15.53
C HIS A 129 20.05 11.51 -16.91
N ASN A 130 19.61 12.34 -17.85
CA ASN A 130 20.27 12.52 -19.15
C ASN A 130 21.47 13.51 -19.10
N ASN A 131 21.90 13.95 -17.91
CA ASN A 131 22.94 14.97 -17.68
C ASN A 131 22.63 16.36 -18.28
N ASP A 132 21.37 16.63 -18.60
CA ASP A 132 20.93 17.91 -19.14
C ASP A 132 20.35 18.79 -18.02
N HIS A 133 21.26 19.27 -17.17
CA HIS A 133 20.94 20.03 -15.97
C HIS A 133 20.26 21.37 -16.29
N ALA A 134 20.59 21.98 -17.43
CA ALA A 134 20.00 23.25 -17.88
C ALA A 134 18.50 23.09 -18.18
N ASN A 135 18.12 22.05 -18.94
CA ASN A 135 16.72 21.79 -19.21
C ASN A 135 15.98 21.30 -17.96
N ALA A 136 16.60 20.47 -17.11
CA ALA A 136 16.00 20.04 -15.85
C ALA A 136 15.59 21.25 -14.98
N MET A 137 16.48 22.23 -14.82
CA MET A 137 16.18 23.44 -14.05
C MET A 137 15.05 24.28 -14.69
N THR A 138 15.04 24.39 -16.01
CA THR A 138 13.98 25.11 -16.75
C THR A 138 12.60 24.49 -16.48
N PHE A 139 12.49 23.16 -16.49
CA PHE A 139 11.23 22.48 -16.20
C PHE A 139 10.85 22.53 -14.72
N ILE A 140 11.81 22.56 -13.79
CA ILE A 140 11.54 22.80 -12.36
C ILE A 140 10.91 24.19 -12.15
N HIS A 141 11.45 25.22 -12.81
CA HIS A 141 10.85 26.55 -12.78
C HIS A 141 9.42 26.55 -13.35
N LYS A 142 9.21 25.88 -14.49
CA LYS A 142 7.88 25.73 -15.09
C LYS A 142 6.90 25.03 -14.14
N TYR A 143 7.34 23.97 -13.46
CA TYR A 143 6.55 23.27 -12.43
C TYR A 143 6.14 24.24 -11.32
N ARG A 144 7.09 25.02 -10.79
CA ARG A 144 6.83 26.02 -9.75
C ARG A 144 5.78 27.05 -10.18
N THR A 145 5.88 27.55 -11.40
CA THR A 145 4.92 28.54 -11.93
C THR A 145 3.50 27.98 -12.02
N ILE A 146 3.35 26.70 -12.41
CA ILE A 146 2.04 26.06 -12.54
C ILE A 146 1.46 25.67 -11.18
N ASN A 147 2.28 25.24 -10.23
CA ASN A 147 1.86 24.80 -8.90
C ASN A 147 1.87 25.92 -7.84
N ASN A 148 1.59 27.16 -8.23
CA ASN A 148 1.50 28.33 -7.34
C ASN A 148 2.71 28.54 -6.40
N GLY A 149 3.91 28.20 -6.87
CA GLY A 149 5.15 28.36 -6.08
C GLY A 149 5.53 27.15 -5.23
N THR A 150 4.64 26.18 -5.05
CA THR A 150 4.90 25.01 -4.20
C THR A 150 5.67 23.94 -4.99
N LEU A 151 6.80 23.49 -4.45
CA LEU A 151 7.57 22.37 -5.00
C LEU A 151 7.41 21.16 -4.07
N PRO A 152 7.08 19.97 -4.59
CA PRO A 152 7.09 18.76 -3.79
C PRO A 152 8.53 18.43 -3.35
N GLU A 153 8.66 17.80 -2.18
CA GLU A 153 9.94 17.50 -1.51
C GLU A 153 10.95 16.81 -2.45
N ASN A 154 10.46 15.90 -3.29
CA ASN A 154 11.28 15.17 -4.25
C ASN A 154 11.92 16.06 -5.32
N LEU A 155 11.21 17.09 -5.81
CA LEU A 155 11.76 18.08 -6.74
C LEU A 155 12.66 19.11 -6.04
N GLN A 156 12.46 19.37 -4.74
CA GLN A 156 13.38 20.20 -3.96
C GLN A 156 14.74 19.52 -3.85
N ASN A 157 14.75 18.24 -3.47
CA ASN A 157 15.97 17.42 -3.41
C ASN A 157 16.67 17.33 -4.77
N LEU A 158 15.90 17.22 -5.87
CA LEU A 158 16.43 17.24 -7.22
C LEU A 158 17.09 18.58 -7.57
N GLN A 159 16.47 19.69 -7.17
CA GLN A 159 17.00 21.04 -7.39
C GLN A 159 18.29 21.29 -6.60
N GLU A 160 18.40 20.77 -5.38
CA GLU A 160 19.64 20.86 -4.58
C GLU A 160 20.78 20.09 -5.24
N LYS A 161 20.53 18.85 -5.68
CA LYS A 161 21.52 18.05 -6.43
C LYS A 161 21.98 18.69 -7.74
N LEU A 162 21.17 19.56 -8.33
CA LEU A 162 21.52 20.30 -9.55
C LEU A 162 22.43 21.51 -9.27
N ARG A 163 22.57 21.93 -8.00
CA ARG A 163 23.38 23.07 -7.58
C ARG A 163 24.75 22.68 -7.02
N GLU A 164 24.92 21.41 -6.65
CA GLU A 164 26.20 20.80 -6.25
C GLU A 164 27.07 20.50 -7.48
#